data_AF-A0A1H6U4R1-F1
#
_entry.id   AF-A0A1H6U4R1-F1
#
_cell.length_a   1.000
_cell.length_b   1.000
_cell.length_c   1.000
_cell.angle_alpha   90.00
_cell.angle_beta   90.00
_cell.angle_gamma   90.00
#
_symmetry.space_group_name_H-M   'P 1'
#
loop_
_entity.id
_entity.type
_entity.pdbx_description
1 polymer ?
#
loop_
_entity_poly.entity_id
_entity_poly.type
_entity_poly.pdbx_seq_one_letter_code
_entity_poly.pdbx_strand_id
1 'polypeptide(L)'
;MSTVSDARQSLRPSPANDTAPAGDQAPLPHGVRPLLIKAKGGLGNRMLAGVTGVILAQLGGRTPVIDWRDGLYLPEGTNLYPLLFRDPVRIDPACYDGSTCVAPALWSGRLAEQPVSIIARHFPDRHSSPFIYRRLSIPLAGPDPLARVGVFWSYLPKLARLRGRLHADRRFDGRSLDAITQDMLHRYFTPNDRVRQTVSRLFAGRHRPIIGVHIRFTDRKVPLAKIERALAKLRERSPASDIFLATDSAEAQAYIASRFKRVFTIDKQLAEDGAALHYSGTQMGDPLREAENAVIDMFALAECDWLIHSRHSTFSVAASLIGGIPAKRQIDVDRLNPKVVVKRWFQALA
;
A
#
# COMPACT_ATOMS: atom_id res chain seq x y z
N MET A 1 -5.22 -45.69 -45.89
CA MET A 1 -4.84 -44.41 -46.53
C MET A 1 -5.83 -43.36 -46.04
N SER A 2 -5.48 -42.69 -44.94
CA SER A 2 -5.09 -41.26 -44.86
C SER A 2 -6.30 -40.31 -44.91
N THR A 3 -6.77 -39.80 -43.76
CA THR A 3 -6.45 -38.46 -43.15
C THR A 3 -7.17 -37.31 -43.90
N VAL A 4 -7.87 -36.35 -43.28
CA VAL A 4 -7.53 -35.50 -42.13
C VAL A 4 -8.81 -34.95 -41.47
N SER A 5 -8.78 -34.89 -40.13
CA SER A 5 -9.71 -34.22 -39.22
C SER A 5 -9.19 -32.82 -38.92
N ASP A 6 -10.06 -31.79 -38.97
CA ASP A 6 -9.69 -30.39 -38.71
C ASP A 6 -10.36 -29.91 -37.42
N ALA A 7 -9.70 -30.21 -36.29
CA ALA A 7 -10.08 -29.74 -34.96
C ALA A 7 -9.33 -28.45 -34.64
N ARG A 8 -10.06 -27.33 -34.58
CA ARG A 8 -9.55 -26.04 -34.08
C ARG A 8 -9.15 -26.16 -32.61
N GLN A 9 -7.86 -26.23 -32.35
CA GLN A 9 -7.30 -26.09 -31.01
C GLN A 9 -7.36 -24.64 -30.53
N SER A 10 -7.95 -24.49 -29.35
CA SER A 10 -7.96 -23.29 -28.52
C SER A 10 -6.53 -22.95 -28.07
N LEU A 11 -6.01 -21.81 -28.56
CA LEU A 11 -4.77 -21.21 -28.06
C LEU A 11 -5.05 -20.60 -26.69
N ARG A 12 -4.72 -21.37 -25.63
CA ARG A 12 -4.54 -20.81 -24.29
C ARG A 12 -3.21 -20.03 -24.27
N PRO A 13 -3.17 -18.79 -23.75
CA PRO A 13 -1.91 -18.10 -23.52
C PRO A 13 -1.12 -18.83 -22.42
N SER A 14 0.13 -19.20 -22.73
CA SER A 14 1.09 -19.70 -21.75
C SER A 14 1.43 -18.60 -20.72
N PRO A 15 1.46 -18.92 -19.42
CA PRO A 15 2.00 -18.00 -18.43
C PRO A 15 3.53 -17.97 -18.58
N ALA A 16 4.06 -16.90 -19.15
CA ALA A 16 5.48 -16.57 -19.02
C ALA A 16 5.72 -16.06 -17.60
N ASN A 17 6.00 -16.99 -16.68
CA ASN A 17 6.71 -16.75 -15.44
C ASN A 17 7.50 -18.03 -15.15
N ASP A 18 8.78 -18.02 -15.52
CA ASP A 18 9.77 -18.99 -15.08
C ASP A 18 9.88 -18.92 -13.54
N THR A 19 9.10 -19.76 -12.86
CA THR A 19 9.40 -20.16 -11.48
C THR A 19 10.32 -21.36 -11.54
N ALA A 20 11.63 -21.10 -11.47
CA ALA A 20 12.61 -22.15 -11.14
C ALA A 20 12.31 -22.70 -9.73
N PRO A 21 12.56 -24.00 -9.47
CA PRO A 21 12.27 -24.63 -8.20
C PRO A 21 13.22 -24.14 -7.10
N ALA A 22 12.74 -24.17 -5.86
CA ALA A 22 13.52 -23.91 -4.66
C ALA A 22 14.72 -24.87 -4.56
N GLY A 23 15.93 -24.32 -4.65
CA GLY A 23 17.18 -25.05 -4.48
C GLY A 23 18.30 -24.04 -4.18
N ASP A 24 19.05 -24.32 -3.12
CA ASP A 24 20.14 -23.53 -2.52
C ASP A 24 19.76 -22.16 -1.90
N GLN A 25 19.90 -22.09 -0.57
CA GLN A 25 20.02 -20.82 0.13
C GLN A 25 21.26 -20.11 -0.39
N ALA A 26 21.07 -19.18 -1.33
CA ALA A 26 22.15 -18.33 -1.79
C ALA A 26 22.86 -17.71 -0.57
N PRO A 27 24.21 -17.79 -0.50
CA PRO A 27 24.94 -17.23 0.62
C PRO A 27 24.57 -15.76 0.78
N LEU A 28 24.30 -15.35 2.02
CA LEU A 28 23.96 -13.97 2.37
C LEU A 28 24.91 -13.01 1.65
N PRO A 29 24.42 -12.03 0.86
CA PRO A 29 25.29 -11.15 0.12
C PRO A 29 26.27 -10.47 1.10
N HIS A 30 27.56 -10.78 0.93
CA HIS A 30 28.61 -10.33 1.83
C HIS A 30 28.68 -8.79 1.81
N GLY A 31 28.79 -8.17 2.99
CA GLY A 31 28.86 -6.71 3.14
C GLY A 31 27.51 -5.97 3.16
N VAL A 32 26.37 -6.63 2.91
CA VAL A 32 25.05 -5.97 2.97
C VAL A 32 24.51 -5.93 4.40
N ARG A 33 24.14 -4.73 4.87
CA ARG A 33 23.41 -4.48 6.13
C ARG A 33 21.94 -4.18 5.82
N PRO A 34 21.02 -5.16 5.87
CA PRO A 34 19.62 -4.91 5.53
C PRO A 34 18.86 -4.20 6.65
N LEU A 35 17.79 -3.51 6.26
CA LEU A 35 16.66 -3.18 7.12
C LEU A 35 15.43 -3.89 6.56
N LEU A 36 14.95 -4.92 7.26
CA LEU A 36 13.73 -5.64 6.93
C LEU A 36 12.51 -4.79 7.31
N ILE A 37 11.67 -4.48 6.32
CA ILE A 37 10.50 -3.62 6.46
C ILE A 37 9.25 -4.49 6.44
N LYS A 38 8.73 -4.81 7.63
CA LYS A 38 7.60 -5.73 7.81
C LYS A 38 6.26 -5.07 7.52
N ALA A 39 5.35 -5.81 6.90
CA ALA A 39 3.99 -5.37 6.63
C ALA A 39 3.12 -5.26 7.90
N LYS A 40 2.16 -4.33 7.87
CA LYS A 40 0.96 -4.36 8.72
C LYS A 40 -0.17 -3.50 8.13
N GLY A 41 -1.40 -4.02 8.20
CA GLY A 41 -2.60 -3.33 7.73
C GLY A 41 -2.79 -3.40 6.21
N GLY A 42 -3.74 -2.64 5.67
CA GLY A 42 -4.01 -2.59 4.22
C GLY A 42 -2.92 -1.87 3.43
N LEU A 43 -2.96 -1.97 2.10
CA LEU A 43 -1.90 -1.50 1.20
C LEU A 43 -1.48 -0.03 1.42
N GLY A 44 -2.42 0.90 1.64
CA GLY A 44 -2.07 2.30 1.94
C GLY A 44 -1.22 2.46 3.20
N ASN A 45 -1.50 1.68 4.27
CA ASN A 45 -0.65 1.67 5.47
C ASN A 45 0.72 1.07 5.17
N ARG A 46 0.75 -0.08 4.47
CA ARG A 46 1.99 -0.78 4.12
C ARG A 46 2.92 0.09 3.30
N MET A 47 2.40 0.80 2.30
CA MET A 47 3.20 1.68 1.44
C MET A 47 3.74 2.88 2.22
N LEU A 48 2.91 3.62 2.96
CA LEU A 48 3.36 4.81 3.68
C LEU A 48 4.27 4.49 4.88
N ALA A 49 3.99 3.40 5.61
CA ALA A 49 4.92 2.89 6.61
C ALA A 49 6.20 2.36 5.95
N GLY A 50 6.07 1.66 4.81
CA GLY A 50 7.18 1.18 4.00
C GLY A 50 8.15 2.27 3.59
N VAL A 51 7.63 3.42 3.12
CA VAL A 51 8.43 4.63 2.83
C VAL A 51 9.21 5.10 4.06
N THR A 52 8.59 5.09 5.25
CA THR A 52 9.31 5.41 6.49
C THR A 52 10.48 4.44 6.72
N GLY A 53 10.27 3.14 6.48
CA GLY A 53 11.31 2.12 6.57
C GLY A 53 12.43 2.32 5.55
N VAL A 54 12.09 2.63 4.29
CA VAL A 54 13.06 2.90 3.23
C VAL A 54 13.96 4.07 3.61
N ILE A 55 13.36 5.18 4.05
CA ILE A 55 14.09 6.38 4.47
C ILE A 55 14.96 6.08 5.68
N LEU A 56 14.43 5.33 6.64
CA LEU A 56 15.19 4.92 7.82
C LEU A 56 16.39 4.04 7.46
N ALA A 57 16.25 3.15 6.47
CA ALA A 57 17.37 2.36 5.94
C ALA A 57 18.44 3.28 5.34
N GLN A 58 18.03 4.22 4.48
CA GLN A 58 18.94 5.17 3.84
C GLN A 58 19.69 6.03 4.86
N LEU A 59 19.00 6.55 5.89
CA LEU A 59 19.59 7.34 6.97
C LEU A 59 20.51 6.51 7.89
N GLY A 60 20.38 5.18 7.90
CA GLY A 60 21.23 4.25 8.67
C GLY A 60 22.34 3.61 7.84
N GLY A 61 22.48 3.94 6.55
CA GLY A 61 23.42 3.28 5.65
C GLY A 61 23.10 1.80 5.43
N ARG A 62 21.81 1.44 5.44
CA ARG A 62 21.28 0.08 5.27
C ARG A 62 20.60 -0.08 3.92
N THR A 63 20.55 -1.31 3.44
CA THR A 63 19.75 -1.69 2.26
C THR A 63 18.30 -1.95 2.69
N PRO A 64 17.30 -1.21 2.14
CA PRO A 64 15.90 -1.47 2.47
C PRO A 64 15.42 -2.76 1.81
N VAL A 65 14.88 -3.70 2.59
CA VAL A 65 14.34 -4.97 2.08
C VAL A 65 12.89 -5.07 2.53
N ILE A 66 11.94 -5.08 1.59
CA ILE A 66 10.51 -5.07 1.90
C ILE A 66 10.02 -6.50 2.10
N ASP A 67 9.54 -6.77 3.32
CA ASP A 67 9.08 -8.09 3.74
C ASP A 67 7.58 -8.06 4.05
N TRP A 68 6.77 -8.41 3.05
CA TRP A 68 5.32 -8.48 3.14
C TRP A 68 4.81 -9.92 3.11
N ARG A 69 5.55 -10.83 3.75
CA ARG A 69 5.21 -12.26 3.91
C ARG A 69 4.14 -12.51 4.98
N ASP A 70 3.30 -11.53 5.30
CA ASP A 70 2.53 -11.47 6.54
C ASP A 70 1.19 -12.21 6.55
N GLY A 71 0.84 -12.90 5.47
CA GLY A 71 -0.35 -13.72 5.44
C GLY A 71 -1.67 -12.99 5.14
N LEU A 72 -1.67 -11.65 4.95
CA LEU A 72 -2.93 -10.90 4.82
C LEU A 72 -3.63 -11.13 3.47
N TYR A 73 -2.86 -11.10 2.38
CA TYR A 73 -3.39 -11.30 1.03
C TYR A 73 -2.95 -12.67 0.49
N LEU A 74 -1.70 -13.07 0.70
CA LEU A 74 -1.18 -14.36 0.25
C LEU A 74 -0.91 -15.26 1.45
N PRO A 75 -0.76 -16.58 1.27
CA PRO A 75 -0.31 -17.46 2.34
C PRO A 75 0.95 -16.92 3.05
N GLU A 76 0.99 -17.08 4.38
CA GLU A 76 2.14 -16.66 5.19
C GLU A 76 3.44 -17.25 4.62
N GLY A 77 4.50 -16.45 4.58
CA GLY A 77 5.78 -16.81 3.94
C GLY A 77 5.90 -16.38 2.48
N THR A 78 4.79 -16.15 1.75
CA THR A 78 4.84 -15.64 0.37
C THR A 78 4.95 -14.11 0.34
N ASN A 79 6.00 -13.55 -0.26
CA ASN A 79 6.20 -12.10 -0.27
C ASN A 79 5.30 -11.42 -1.30
N LEU A 80 4.31 -10.66 -0.85
CA LEU A 80 3.38 -9.93 -1.73
C LEU A 80 4.04 -8.81 -2.53
N TYR A 81 5.07 -8.16 -1.98
CA TYR A 81 5.65 -6.95 -2.54
C TYR A 81 6.11 -7.07 -4.02
N PRO A 82 6.98 -8.03 -4.40
CA PRO A 82 7.44 -8.17 -5.79
C PRO A 82 6.33 -8.57 -6.77
N LEU A 83 5.21 -9.10 -6.28
CA LEU A 83 4.07 -9.47 -7.11
C LEU A 83 3.20 -8.26 -7.49
N LEU A 84 3.34 -7.14 -6.79
CA LEU A 84 2.58 -5.91 -7.04
C LEU A 84 3.45 -4.77 -7.59
N PHE A 85 4.70 -4.70 -7.15
CA PHE A 85 5.61 -3.59 -7.42
C PHE A 85 6.90 -4.06 -8.07
N ARG A 86 7.53 -3.18 -8.84
CA ARG A 86 8.91 -3.38 -9.28
C ARG A 86 9.82 -3.30 -8.05
N ASP A 87 10.53 -4.38 -7.76
CA ASP A 87 11.51 -4.43 -6.67
C ASP A 87 12.89 -3.96 -7.19
N PRO A 88 13.36 -2.77 -6.79
CA PRO A 88 14.67 -2.27 -7.19
C PRO A 88 15.84 -2.93 -6.43
N VAL A 89 15.56 -3.60 -5.31
CA VAL A 89 16.59 -4.20 -4.44
C VAL A 89 16.79 -5.67 -4.76
N ARG A 90 15.70 -6.39 -5.09
CA ARG A 90 15.71 -7.80 -5.53
C ARG A 90 16.42 -8.73 -4.55
N ILE A 91 16.26 -8.46 -3.25
CA ILE A 91 16.77 -9.33 -2.19
C ILE A 91 15.59 -10.04 -1.55
N ASP A 92 15.63 -11.37 -1.55
CA ASP A 92 14.65 -12.18 -0.83
C ASP A 92 14.84 -12.00 0.69
N PRO A 93 13.81 -11.51 1.43
CA PRO A 93 13.89 -11.41 2.88
C PRO A 93 14.14 -12.76 3.57
N ALA A 94 13.77 -13.89 2.95
CA ALA A 94 13.96 -15.22 3.52
C ALA A 94 15.43 -15.59 3.75
N CYS A 95 16.35 -15.00 2.99
CA CYS A 95 17.79 -15.19 3.19
C CYS A 95 18.24 -14.82 4.61
N TYR A 96 17.50 -13.97 5.31
CA TYR A 96 17.83 -13.51 6.65
C TYR A 96 17.12 -14.26 7.78
N ASP A 97 16.22 -15.21 7.50
CA ASP A 97 15.31 -15.79 8.50
C ASP A 97 16.03 -16.40 9.72
N GLY A 98 17.20 -17.01 9.50
CA GLY A 98 18.05 -17.59 10.56
C GLY A 98 18.99 -16.61 11.26
N SER A 99 18.95 -15.31 10.96
CA SER A 99 19.90 -14.34 11.53
C SER A 99 19.68 -14.14 13.02
N THR A 100 20.77 -14.14 13.80
CA THR A 100 20.74 -13.89 15.26
C THR A 100 21.32 -12.53 15.63
N CYS A 101 22.21 -11.96 14.80
CA CYS A 101 22.72 -10.59 14.96
C CYS A 101 21.71 -9.57 14.40
N VAL A 102 20.63 -9.35 15.16
CA VAL A 102 19.48 -8.55 14.72
C VAL A 102 19.13 -7.45 15.73
N ALA A 103 18.55 -6.35 15.24
CA ALA A 103 17.99 -5.30 16.08
C ALA A 103 16.52 -5.01 15.68
N PRO A 104 15.56 -5.04 16.64
CA PRO A 104 15.73 -5.43 18.05
C PRO A 104 16.02 -6.93 18.26
N ALA A 105 16.71 -7.27 19.35
CA ALA A 105 17.12 -8.65 19.68
C ALA A 105 15.95 -9.65 19.80
N LEU A 106 14.73 -9.17 20.03
CA LEU A 106 13.52 -10.02 20.09
C LEU A 106 13.24 -10.75 18.77
N TRP A 107 13.82 -10.29 17.66
CA TRP A 107 13.72 -10.95 16.35
C TRP A 107 14.75 -12.06 16.12
N SER A 108 15.67 -12.30 17.05
CA SER A 108 16.80 -13.22 16.86
C SER A 108 16.30 -14.64 16.54
N GLY A 109 16.69 -15.17 15.38
CA GLY A 109 16.25 -16.49 14.88
C GLY A 109 14.76 -16.58 14.51
N ARG A 110 14.07 -15.45 14.39
CA ARG A 110 12.60 -15.37 14.19
C ARG A 110 12.22 -14.41 13.08
N LEU A 111 13.12 -14.16 12.14
CA LEU A 111 12.88 -13.18 11.08
C LEU A 111 11.86 -13.64 10.04
N ALA A 112 11.45 -14.91 10.05
CA ALA A 112 10.28 -15.37 9.30
C ALA A 112 8.94 -14.97 9.94
N GLU A 113 8.92 -14.70 11.27
CA GLU A 113 7.69 -14.38 12.00
C GLU A 113 7.13 -12.99 11.62
N GLN A 114 5.88 -12.76 12.00
CA GLN A 114 5.19 -11.48 11.80
C GLN A 114 5.10 -10.67 13.08
N PRO A 115 5.07 -9.32 13.00
CA PRO A 115 4.93 -8.48 14.19
C PRO A 115 3.72 -8.84 15.04
N VAL A 116 2.61 -9.26 14.42
CA VAL A 116 1.37 -9.64 15.14
C VAL A 116 1.56 -10.89 16.01
N SER A 117 2.28 -11.90 15.52
CA SER A 117 2.56 -13.15 16.24
C SER A 117 3.48 -12.91 17.44
N ILE A 118 4.51 -12.08 17.27
CA ILE A 118 5.41 -11.69 18.36
C ILE A 118 4.66 -10.86 19.41
N ILE A 119 3.77 -9.95 18.99
CA ILE A 119 2.93 -9.18 19.94
C ILE A 119 2.00 -10.12 20.71
N ALA A 120 1.32 -11.06 20.04
CA ALA A 120 0.43 -11.99 20.73
C ALA A 120 1.16 -12.81 21.80
N ARG A 121 2.38 -13.25 21.49
CA ARG A 121 3.19 -14.08 22.39
C ARG A 121 3.79 -13.31 23.56
N HIS A 122 4.33 -12.11 23.32
CA HIS A 122 5.15 -11.39 24.30
C HIS A 122 4.47 -10.16 24.91
N PHE A 123 3.40 -9.67 24.28
CA PHE A 123 2.69 -8.46 24.68
C PHE A 123 1.17 -8.58 24.45
N PRO A 124 0.51 -9.62 24.98
CA PRO A 124 -0.90 -9.94 24.68
C PRO A 124 -1.85 -8.78 24.95
N ASP A 125 -1.59 -7.96 25.97
CA ASP A 125 -2.46 -6.83 26.32
C ASP A 125 -2.17 -5.54 25.53
N ARG A 126 -1.30 -5.60 24.50
CA ARG A 126 -0.79 -4.40 23.79
C ARG A 126 -1.02 -4.40 22.30
N HIS A 127 -1.92 -5.24 21.78
CA HIS A 127 -2.26 -5.28 20.35
C HIS A 127 -2.71 -3.93 19.78
N SER A 128 -3.41 -3.13 20.59
CA SER A 128 -3.91 -1.79 20.22
C SER A 128 -2.94 -0.66 20.57
N SER A 129 -1.83 -0.94 21.24
CA SER A 129 -0.91 0.09 21.70
C SER A 129 -0.20 0.75 20.51
N PRO A 130 -0.30 2.08 20.35
CA PRO A 130 0.39 2.79 19.27
C PRO A 130 1.91 2.84 19.47
N PHE A 131 2.41 2.43 20.65
CA PHE A 131 3.82 2.46 21.01
C PHE A 131 4.52 1.10 20.86
N ILE A 132 3.76 0.01 20.68
CA ILE A 132 4.33 -1.35 20.67
C ILE A 132 5.37 -1.55 19.56
N TYR A 133 5.22 -0.82 18.45
CA TYR A 133 6.18 -0.87 17.35
C TYR A 133 7.61 -0.52 17.78
N ARG A 134 7.78 0.34 18.80
CA ARG A 134 9.10 0.73 19.35
C ARG A 134 9.84 -0.45 19.96
N ARG A 135 9.14 -1.54 20.33
CA ARG A 135 9.75 -2.76 20.90
C ARG A 135 10.24 -3.72 19.82
N LEU A 136 9.66 -3.68 18.61
CA LEU A 136 10.04 -4.59 17.51
C LEU A 136 10.57 -3.84 16.28
N SER A 137 10.94 -2.56 16.42
CA SER A 137 11.59 -1.79 15.36
C SER A 137 12.88 -1.16 15.88
N ILE A 138 13.84 -0.96 14.99
CA ILE A 138 15.01 -0.14 15.30
C ILE A 138 14.59 1.29 15.71
N PRO A 139 15.38 1.98 16.54
CA PRO A 139 15.08 3.35 16.95
C PRO A 139 14.96 4.29 15.74
N LEU A 140 13.93 5.14 15.75
CA LEU A 140 13.77 6.19 14.73
C LEU A 140 14.75 7.34 14.92
N ALA A 141 15.14 7.59 16.18
CA ALA A 141 16.06 8.63 16.59
C ALA A 141 17.33 8.02 17.19
N GLY A 142 18.43 8.79 17.15
CA GLY A 142 19.74 8.33 17.63
C GLY A 142 20.54 7.58 16.57
N PRO A 143 21.69 7.01 16.97
CA PRO A 143 22.57 6.25 16.07
C PRO A 143 21.90 4.96 15.59
N ASP A 144 22.24 4.55 14.36
CA ASP A 144 21.81 3.26 13.82
C ASP A 144 22.44 2.10 14.63
N PRO A 145 21.68 1.05 14.98
CA PRO A 145 22.23 -0.09 15.74
C PRO A 145 23.37 -0.80 15.00
N LEU A 146 24.38 -1.29 15.73
CA LEU A 146 25.49 -2.04 15.11
C LEU A 146 25.07 -3.40 14.54
N ALA A 147 23.96 -3.97 15.00
CA ALA A 147 23.46 -5.26 14.53
C ALA A 147 23.37 -5.32 13.00
N ARG A 148 23.75 -6.48 12.44
CA ARG A 148 23.84 -6.71 10.99
C ARG A 148 22.49 -6.49 10.32
N VAL A 149 21.42 -7.10 10.84
CA VAL A 149 20.06 -6.98 10.32
C VAL A 149 19.24 -6.06 11.23
N GLY A 150 18.68 -5.00 10.65
CA GLY A 150 17.69 -4.17 11.32
C GLY A 150 16.28 -4.66 10.95
N VAL A 151 15.32 -4.45 11.85
CA VAL A 151 13.89 -4.63 11.55
C VAL A 151 13.15 -3.32 11.79
N PHE A 152 12.24 -2.97 10.89
CA PHE A 152 11.30 -1.88 11.07
C PHE A 152 9.89 -2.34 10.70
N TRP A 153 8.92 -1.94 11.52
CA TRP A 153 7.50 -2.05 11.19
C TRP A 153 6.73 -0.91 11.85
N SER A 154 5.58 -0.58 11.29
CA SER A 154 4.61 0.31 11.94
C SER A 154 3.25 0.14 11.28
N TYR A 155 2.18 0.36 12.03
CA TYR A 155 0.82 0.40 11.46
C TYR A 155 0.56 1.69 10.67
N LEU A 156 1.19 2.81 11.06
CA LEU A 156 1.04 4.13 10.44
C LEU A 156 2.41 4.69 10.07
N PRO A 157 2.51 5.56 9.05
CA PRO A 157 3.76 6.24 8.72
C PRO A 157 4.31 7.02 9.93
N LYS A 158 5.63 6.97 10.15
CA LYS A 158 6.31 7.67 11.25
C LYS A 158 7.32 8.71 10.76
N LEU A 159 7.19 9.13 9.50
CA LEU A 159 8.14 10.04 8.85
C LEU A 159 8.33 11.37 9.59
N ALA A 160 7.28 11.93 10.21
CA ALA A 160 7.39 13.15 11.00
C ALA A 160 8.38 13.05 12.17
N ARG A 161 8.63 11.83 12.68
CA ARG A 161 9.60 11.56 13.75
C ARG A 161 11.05 11.52 13.26
N LEU A 162 11.25 11.50 11.94
CA LEU A 162 12.57 11.52 11.31
C LEU A 162 13.02 12.93 10.91
N ARG A 163 12.19 13.97 11.11
CA ARG A 163 12.46 15.36 10.65
C ARG A 163 13.86 15.87 10.98
N GLY A 164 14.31 15.70 12.23
CA GLY A 164 15.65 16.17 12.63
C GLY A 164 16.78 15.45 11.87
N ARG A 165 16.64 14.13 11.64
CA ARG A 165 17.61 13.35 10.86
C ARG A 165 17.55 13.67 9.37
N LEU A 166 16.36 13.92 8.84
CA LEU A 166 16.16 14.33 7.46
C LEU A 166 16.84 15.67 7.18
N HIS A 167 16.67 16.66 8.07
CA HIS A 167 17.30 17.96 7.91
C HIS A 167 18.84 17.89 8.01
N ALA A 168 19.37 16.98 8.84
CA ALA A 168 20.81 16.77 8.96
C ALA A 168 21.44 16.01 7.77
N ASP A 169 20.63 15.40 6.90
CA ASP A 169 21.10 14.60 5.77
C ASP A 169 20.92 15.35 4.44
N ARG A 170 22.03 15.60 3.74
CA ARG A 170 22.05 16.39 2.49
C ARG A 170 21.13 15.85 1.39
N ARG A 171 20.75 14.56 1.42
CA ARG A 171 19.82 13.97 0.43
C ARG A 171 18.38 14.46 0.61
N PHE A 172 18.04 14.92 1.81
CA PHE A 172 16.68 15.29 2.20
C PHE A 172 16.55 16.75 2.65
N ASP A 173 17.66 17.41 2.96
CA ASP A 173 17.65 18.81 3.39
C ASP A 173 16.93 19.73 2.39
N GLY A 174 16.16 20.69 2.90
CA GLY A 174 15.33 21.61 2.12
C GLY A 174 14.09 21.00 1.44
N ARG A 175 13.90 19.67 1.45
CA ARG A 175 12.74 19.01 0.81
C ARG A 175 11.56 18.89 1.78
N SER A 176 10.34 19.08 1.28
CA SER A 176 9.13 18.83 2.06
C SER A 176 8.94 17.33 2.31
N LEU A 177 8.26 16.96 3.41
CA LEU A 177 7.96 15.55 3.70
C LEU A 177 7.14 14.90 2.58
N ASP A 178 6.23 15.64 1.95
CA ASP A 178 5.42 15.15 0.85
C ASP A 178 6.29 14.86 -0.38
N ALA A 179 7.22 15.75 -0.72
CA ALA A 179 8.15 15.55 -1.84
C ALA A 179 9.11 14.38 -1.61
N ILE A 180 9.59 14.19 -0.37
CA ILE A 180 10.41 13.03 0.00
C ILE A 180 9.57 11.75 -0.08
N THR A 181 8.33 11.78 0.41
CA THR A 181 7.43 10.61 0.40
C THR A 181 7.09 10.21 -1.02
N GLN A 182 6.75 11.18 -1.89
CA GLN A 182 6.44 10.95 -3.30
C GLN A 182 7.61 10.32 -4.05
N ASP A 183 8.82 10.84 -3.88
CA ASP A 183 10.04 10.28 -4.46
C ASP A 183 10.27 8.81 -4.07
N MET A 184 10.11 8.50 -2.77
CA MET A 184 10.22 7.12 -2.30
C MET A 184 9.09 6.21 -2.81
N LEU A 185 7.86 6.73 -2.95
CA LEU A 185 6.75 6.01 -3.58
C LEU A 185 7.05 5.68 -5.05
N HIS A 186 7.57 6.62 -5.83
CA HIS A 186 7.95 6.34 -7.21
C HIS A 186 9.12 5.36 -7.30
N ARG A 187 10.10 5.43 -6.40
CA ARG A 187 11.27 4.54 -6.48
C ARG A 187 11.00 3.12 -6.00
N TYR A 188 10.23 2.95 -4.92
CA TYR A 188 10.03 1.65 -4.26
C TYR A 188 8.61 1.11 -4.41
N PHE A 189 7.66 1.88 -4.92
CA PHE A 189 6.28 1.42 -5.08
C PHE A 189 5.75 1.70 -6.49
N THR A 190 6.63 1.73 -7.49
CA THR A 190 6.19 1.69 -8.89
C THR A 190 5.52 0.34 -9.16
N PRO A 191 4.26 0.29 -9.64
CA PRO A 191 3.58 -0.97 -9.91
C PRO A 191 4.28 -1.76 -11.02
N ASN A 192 4.10 -3.07 -11.00
CA ASN A 192 4.54 -3.93 -12.09
C ASN A 192 3.82 -3.60 -13.42
N ASP A 193 4.29 -4.21 -14.51
CA ASP A 193 3.78 -3.88 -15.84
C ASP A 193 2.31 -4.26 -16.04
N ARG A 194 1.84 -5.34 -15.42
CA ARG A 194 0.44 -5.78 -15.48
C ARG A 194 -0.51 -4.74 -14.86
N VAL A 195 -0.17 -4.23 -13.68
CA VAL A 195 -0.94 -3.16 -13.02
C VAL A 195 -0.88 -1.88 -13.84
N ARG A 196 0.31 -1.46 -14.28
CA ARG A 196 0.49 -0.23 -15.09
C ARG A 196 -0.28 -0.27 -16.41
N GLN A 197 -0.27 -1.41 -17.12
CA GLN A 197 -1.04 -1.59 -18.35
C GLN A 197 -2.55 -1.53 -18.10
N THR A 198 -3.01 -2.06 -16.98
CA THR A 198 -4.43 -1.99 -16.61
C THR A 198 -4.86 -0.55 -16.31
N VAL A 199 -4.07 0.20 -15.53
CA VAL A 199 -4.31 1.63 -15.32
C VAL A 199 -4.26 2.39 -16.65
N SER A 200 -3.27 2.14 -17.51
CA SER A 200 -3.16 2.81 -18.81
C SER A 200 -4.39 2.58 -19.70
N ARG A 201 -4.90 1.35 -19.77
CA ARG A 201 -6.13 1.01 -20.51
C ARG A 201 -7.37 1.67 -19.93
N LEU A 202 -7.43 1.80 -18.60
CA LEU A 202 -8.54 2.45 -17.91
C LEU A 202 -8.65 3.94 -18.27
N PHE A 203 -7.53 4.59 -18.61
CA PHE A 203 -7.49 6.01 -18.99
C PHE A 203 -7.39 6.25 -20.50
N ALA A 204 -7.16 5.21 -21.30
CA ALA A 204 -7.07 5.33 -22.75
C ALA A 204 -8.34 5.98 -23.35
N GLY A 205 -8.13 6.98 -24.22
CA GLY A 205 -9.20 7.74 -24.87
C GLY A 205 -9.96 8.73 -23.98
N ARG A 206 -9.61 8.87 -22.69
CA ARG A 206 -10.21 9.86 -21.79
C ARG A 206 -9.35 11.12 -21.79
N HIS A 207 -9.83 12.14 -22.52
CA HIS A 207 -9.14 13.44 -22.66
C HIS A 207 -9.78 14.55 -21.82
N ARG A 208 -10.90 14.27 -21.16
CA ARG A 208 -11.61 15.25 -20.33
C ARG A 208 -11.09 15.19 -18.90
N PRO A 209 -11.23 16.26 -18.09
CA PRO A 209 -10.82 16.24 -16.70
C PRO A 209 -11.48 15.08 -15.94
N ILE A 210 -10.74 14.41 -15.07
CA ILE A 210 -11.21 13.24 -14.34
C ILE A 210 -11.27 13.55 -12.85
N ILE A 211 -12.45 13.31 -12.26
CA ILE A 211 -12.66 13.41 -10.82
C ILE A 211 -12.52 12.00 -10.24
N GLY A 212 -11.44 11.76 -9.51
CA GLY A 212 -11.25 10.56 -8.72
C GLY A 212 -12.07 10.63 -7.44
N VAL A 213 -12.79 9.56 -7.13
CA VAL A 213 -13.62 9.44 -5.92
C VAL A 213 -13.23 8.16 -5.20
N HIS A 214 -12.79 8.29 -3.96
CA HIS A 214 -12.50 7.14 -3.12
C HIS A 214 -13.50 7.05 -1.96
N ILE A 215 -14.25 5.94 -1.93
CA ILE A 215 -15.22 5.64 -0.88
C ILE A 215 -14.79 4.36 -0.19
N ARG A 216 -14.54 4.46 1.12
CA ARG A 216 -14.28 3.29 1.96
C ARG A 216 -15.52 3.03 2.79
N PHE A 217 -16.35 2.10 2.36
CA PHE A 217 -17.72 1.97 2.85
C PHE A 217 -17.89 0.78 3.80
N THR A 218 -17.25 -0.36 3.54
CA THR A 218 -17.47 -1.59 4.31
C THR A 218 -17.13 -1.46 5.80
N ASP A 219 -16.04 -0.76 6.15
CA ASP A 219 -15.60 -0.62 7.56
C ASP A 219 -15.84 0.76 8.19
N ARG A 220 -16.07 1.80 7.37
CA ARG A 220 -16.19 3.19 7.85
C ARG A 220 -17.50 3.88 7.51
N LYS A 221 -18.30 3.31 6.61
CA LYS A 221 -19.58 3.88 6.11
C LYS A 221 -19.46 5.39 5.88
N VAL A 222 -18.53 5.80 5.01
CA VAL A 222 -18.33 7.22 4.66
C VAL A 222 -19.67 7.82 4.21
N PRO A 223 -20.03 9.05 4.64
CA PRO A 223 -21.35 9.60 4.34
C PRO A 223 -21.53 9.86 2.84
N LEU A 224 -22.25 8.98 2.13
CA LEU A 224 -22.43 9.07 0.67
C LEU A 224 -23.02 10.40 0.23
N ALA A 225 -23.96 10.98 1.01
CA ALA A 225 -24.53 12.29 0.75
C ALA A 225 -23.50 13.45 0.79
N LYS A 226 -22.38 13.31 1.52
CA LYS A 226 -21.29 14.29 1.47
C LYS A 226 -20.47 14.16 0.19
N ILE A 227 -20.19 12.92 -0.22
CA ILE A 227 -19.51 12.61 -1.48
C ILE A 227 -20.34 13.12 -2.67
N GLU A 228 -21.65 12.85 -2.69
CA GLU A 228 -22.59 13.32 -3.71
C GLU A 228 -22.56 14.85 -3.83
N ARG A 229 -22.69 15.58 -2.72
CA ARG A 229 -22.64 17.06 -2.73
C ARG A 229 -21.30 17.60 -3.24
N ALA A 230 -20.19 16.97 -2.83
CA ALA A 230 -18.86 17.35 -3.33
C ALA A 230 -18.73 17.12 -4.84
N LEU A 231 -19.23 15.98 -5.32
CA LEU A 231 -19.26 15.64 -6.74
C LEU A 231 -20.12 16.60 -7.55
N ALA A 232 -21.36 16.87 -7.10
CA ALA A 232 -22.27 17.80 -7.75
C ALA A 232 -21.64 19.19 -7.92
N LYS A 233 -21.04 19.72 -6.84
CA LYS A 233 -20.36 21.02 -6.88
C LYS A 233 -19.16 21.06 -7.83
N LEU A 234 -18.37 19.99 -7.94
CA LEU A 234 -17.30 19.93 -8.93
C LEU A 234 -17.84 19.79 -10.35
N ARG A 235 -18.92 19.02 -10.53
CA ARG A 235 -19.59 18.83 -11.83
C ARG A 235 -20.22 20.10 -12.35
N GLU A 236 -20.75 20.98 -11.50
CA GLU A 236 -21.22 22.31 -11.92
C GLU A 236 -20.11 23.12 -12.62
N ARG A 237 -18.86 22.98 -12.17
CA ARG A 237 -17.69 23.68 -12.73
C ARG A 237 -17.09 22.98 -13.93
N SER A 238 -17.28 21.67 -14.03
CA SER A 238 -16.77 20.84 -15.12
C SER A 238 -17.82 19.80 -15.54
N PRO A 239 -18.90 20.22 -16.22
CA PRO A 239 -20.03 19.33 -16.53
C PRO A 239 -19.61 18.12 -17.38
N ALA A 240 -18.58 18.29 -18.21
CA ALA A 240 -18.05 17.26 -19.09
C ALA A 240 -16.91 16.42 -18.47
N SER A 241 -16.65 16.45 -17.16
CA SER A 241 -15.65 15.55 -16.58
C SER A 241 -16.02 14.06 -16.73
N ASP A 242 -15.05 13.17 -16.55
CA ASP A 242 -15.32 11.77 -16.21
C ASP A 242 -15.17 11.57 -14.69
N ILE A 243 -15.80 10.53 -14.14
CA ILE A 243 -15.67 10.17 -12.73
C ILE A 243 -15.05 8.79 -12.64
N PHE A 244 -13.86 8.70 -12.05
CA PHE A 244 -13.32 7.41 -11.63
C PHE A 244 -13.76 7.13 -10.20
N LEU A 245 -14.43 6.00 -9.96
CA LEU A 245 -14.91 5.61 -8.64
C LEU A 245 -14.17 4.37 -8.13
N ALA A 246 -13.42 4.55 -7.03
CA ALA A 246 -12.79 3.48 -6.27
C ALA A 246 -13.59 3.25 -4.97
N THR A 247 -14.23 2.09 -4.86
CA THR A 247 -15.02 1.69 -3.68
C THR A 247 -14.90 0.21 -3.39
N ASP A 248 -15.09 -0.19 -2.13
CA ASP A 248 -15.14 -1.57 -1.67
C ASP A 248 -16.57 -2.13 -1.54
N SER A 249 -17.58 -1.34 -1.94
CA SER A 249 -19.00 -1.66 -1.74
C SER A 249 -19.83 -1.48 -3.02
N ALA A 250 -20.63 -2.52 -3.31
CA ALA A 250 -21.61 -2.50 -4.41
C ALA A 250 -22.70 -1.44 -4.18
N GLU A 251 -23.16 -1.27 -2.94
CA GLU A 251 -24.13 -0.25 -2.54
C GLU A 251 -23.61 1.16 -2.88
N ALA A 252 -22.39 1.48 -2.45
CA ALA A 252 -21.79 2.78 -2.72
C ALA A 252 -21.56 3.02 -4.22
N GLN A 253 -21.20 1.97 -4.98
CA GLN A 253 -21.06 2.04 -6.42
C GLN A 253 -22.41 2.36 -7.10
N ALA A 254 -23.45 1.58 -6.78
CA ALA A 254 -24.79 1.78 -7.32
C ALA A 254 -25.34 3.17 -6.99
N TYR A 255 -25.14 3.63 -5.75
CA TYR A 255 -25.58 4.94 -5.29
C TYR A 255 -25.01 6.09 -6.14
N ILE A 256 -23.72 6.05 -6.46
CA ILE A 256 -23.06 7.09 -7.28
C ILE A 256 -23.41 6.93 -8.75
N ALA A 257 -23.39 5.71 -9.29
CA ALA A 257 -23.68 5.43 -10.69
C ALA A 257 -25.12 5.80 -11.09
N SER A 258 -26.09 5.68 -10.17
CA SER A 258 -27.48 6.08 -10.44
C SER A 258 -27.70 7.60 -10.49
N ARG A 259 -26.76 8.39 -9.97
CA ARG A 259 -26.89 9.86 -9.83
C ARG A 259 -26.00 10.65 -10.79
N PHE A 260 -24.87 10.06 -11.18
CA PHE A 260 -23.90 10.72 -12.05
C PHE A 260 -23.69 9.91 -13.32
N LYS A 261 -23.71 10.60 -14.47
CA LYS A 261 -23.30 10.01 -15.73
C LYS A 261 -21.78 9.94 -15.81
N ARG A 262 -21.27 9.06 -16.69
CA ARG A 262 -19.83 8.92 -17.00
C ARG A 262 -18.99 8.57 -15.77
N VAL A 263 -19.56 7.69 -14.95
CA VAL A 263 -18.85 7.01 -13.87
C VAL A 263 -18.25 5.75 -14.46
N PHE A 264 -16.97 5.53 -14.21
CA PHE A 264 -16.27 4.31 -14.57
C PHE A 264 -15.50 3.79 -13.36
N THR A 265 -15.36 2.47 -13.29
CA THR A 265 -14.71 1.73 -12.23
C THR A 265 -13.82 0.66 -12.86
N ILE A 266 -13.05 -0.05 -12.05
CA ILE A 266 -12.47 -1.32 -12.48
C ILE A 266 -13.49 -2.45 -12.28
N ASP A 267 -13.39 -3.49 -13.10
CA ASP A 267 -14.14 -4.73 -12.90
C ASP A 267 -13.48 -5.54 -11.77
N LYS A 268 -14.23 -5.74 -10.69
CA LYS A 268 -13.77 -6.42 -9.47
C LYS A 268 -14.94 -6.92 -8.65
N GLN A 269 -14.64 -7.88 -7.78
CA GLN A 269 -15.60 -8.35 -6.79
C GLN A 269 -15.83 -7.25 -5.74
N LEU A 270 -17.10 -7.00 -5.41
CA LEU A 270 -17.50 -6.04 -4.38
C LEU A 270 -18.23 -6.77 -3.27
N ALA A 271 -18.16 -6.23 -2.04
CA ALA A 271 -18.99 -6.74 -0.96
C ALA A 271 -20.47 -6.38 -1.21
N GLU A 272 -21.34 -7.39 -1.23
CA GLU A 272 -22.80 -7.22 -1.37
C GLU A 272 -23.45 -6.85 -0.03
N ASP A 273 -23.02 -7.46 1.08
CA ASP A 273 -23.66 -7.31 2.40
C ASP A 273 -22.91 -6.36 3.37
N GLY A 274 -22.03 -5.51 2.86
CA GLY A 274 -21.28 -4.55 3.68
C GLY A 274 -20.25 -5.16 4.63
N ALA A 275 -20.03 -6.48 4.59
CA ALA A 275 -18.93 -7.14 5.29
C ALA A 275 -17.58 -6.61 4.76
N ALA A 276 -16.62 -6.40 5.68
CA ALA A 276 -15.28 -5.98 5.28
C ALA A 276 -14.59 -7.11 4.51
N LEU A 277 -14.19 -6.85 3.26
CA LEU A 277 -13.41 -7.81 2.45
C LEU A 277 -12.12 -8.27 3.14
N HIS A 278 -11.62 -7.53 4.13
CA HIS A 278 -10.32 -7.73 4.78
C HIS A 278 -10.37 -8.38 6.17
N TYR A 279 -11.53 -8.84 6.64
CA TYR A 279 -11.63 -9.52 7.94
C TYR A 279 -12.35 -10.85 7.78
N SER A 280 -11.80 -11.86 8.45
CA SER A 280 -12.28 -13.23 8.59
C SER A 280 -12.37 -14.05 7.31
N GLY A 281 -11.29 -14.80 6.99
CA GLY A 281 -11.32 -16.21 6.54
C GLY A 281 -12.24 -16.62 5.38
N THR A 282 -12.94 -15.68 4.76
CA THR A 282 -13.68 -15.84 3.53
C THR A 282 -12.62 -16.01 2.47
N GLN A 283 -12.64 -17.17 1.83
CA GLN A 283 -11.77 -17.46 0.70
C GLN A 283 -12.02 -16.38 -0.35
N MET A 284 -11.21 -15.31 -0.35
CA MET A 284 -11.10 -14.43 -1.50
C MET A 284 -10.81 -15.38 -2.66
N GLY A 285 -11.68 -15.41 -3.67
CA GLY A 285 -11.55 -16.38 -4.77
C GLY A 285 -10.19 -16.26 -5.46
N ASP A 286 -9.66 -15.03 -5.53
CA ASP A 286 -8.30 -14.74 -5.95
C ASP A 286 -7.71 -13.59 -5.09
N PRO A 287 -6.98 -13.92 -4.01
CA PRO A 287 -6.44 -12.92 -3.10
C PRO A 287 -5.36 -12.03 -3.72
N LEU A 288 -4.60 -12.58 -4.68
CA LEU A 288 -3.60 -11.79 -5.41
C LEU A 288 -4.31 -10.75 -6.28
N ARG A 289 -5.35 -11.18 -7.00
CA ARG A 289 -6.16 -10.27 -7.82
C ARG A 289 -6.81 -9.17 -6.99
N GLU A 290 -7.27 -9.46 -5.78
CA GLU A 290 -7.80 -8.43 -4.87
C GLU A 290 -6.73 -7.43 -4.44
N ALA A 291 -5.52 -7.90 -4.13
CA ALA A 291 -4.40 -7.01 -3.85
C ALA A 291 -4.05 -6.15 -5.08
N GLU A 292 -4.09 -6.71 -6.29
CA GLU A 292 -3.89 -5.98 -7.54
C GLU A 292 -4.98 -4.94 -7.79
N ASN A 293 -6.25 -5.30 -7.62
CA ASN A 293 -7.39 -4.40 -7.79
C ASN A 293 -7.24 -3.18 -6.87
N ALA A 294 -6.79 -3.38 -5.63
CA ALA A 294 -6.51 -2.31 -4.70
C ALA A 294 -5.32 -1.42 -5.15
N VAL A 295 -4.25 -1.98 -5.71
CA VAL A 295 -3.16 -1.16 -6.29
C VAL A 295 -3.64 -0.43 -7.55
N ILE A 296 -4.39 -1.08 -8.43
CA ILE A 296 -4.95 -0.47 -9.65
C ILE A 296 -5.83 0.72 -9.27
N ASP A 297 -6.77 0.58 -8.33
CA ASP A 297 -7.60 1.68 -7.85
C ASP A 297 -6.75 2.83 -7.29
N MET A 298 -5.73 2.52 -6.49
CA MET A 298 -4.88 3.56 -5.89
C MET A 298 -4.13 4.37 -6.95
N PHE A 299 -3.58 3.70 -7.95
CA PHE A 299 -2.86 4.35 -9.04
C PHE A 299 -3.82 5.03 -10.03
N ALA A 300 -4.99 4.47 -10.29
CA ALA A 300 -6.03 5.13 -11.08
C ALA A 300 -6.51 6.43 -10.41
N LEU A 301 -6.69 6.45 -9.08
CA LEU A 301 -6.96 7.69 -8.35
C LEU A 301 -5.82 8.70 -8.47
N ALA A 302 -4.57 8.23 -8.53
CA ALA A 302 -3.40 9.08 -8.69
C ALA A 302 -3.30 9.74 -10.07
N GLU A 303 -3.87 9.12 -11.12
CA GLU A 303 -3.95 9.68 -12.48
C GLU A 303 -5.08 10.71 -12.65
N CYS A 304 -5.90 10.95 -11.61
CA CYS A 304 -7.03 11.87 -11.69
C CYS A 304 -6.62 13.34 -11.45
N ASP A 305 -7.34 14.28 -12.08
CA ASP A 305 -7.10 15.72 -11.91
C ASP A 305 -7.56 16.26 -10.55
N TRP A 306 -8.66 15.70 -10.05
CA TRP A 306 -9.28 16.03 -8.76
C TRP A 306 -9.46 14.77 -7.94
N LEU A 307 -9.41 14.91 -6.62
CA LEU A 307 -9.63 13.80 -5.70
C LEU A 307 -10.65 14.17 -4.63
N ILE A 308 -11.77 13.45 -4.59
CA ILE A 308 -12.74 13.47 -3.49
C ILE A 308 -12.47 12.23 -2.63
N HIS A 309 -12.11 12.45 -1.36
CA HIS A 309 -11.74 11.35 -0.49
C HIS A 309 -11.92 11.71 0.99
N SER A 310 -11.65 10.73 1.85
CA SER A 310 -11.38 10.97 3.27
C SER A 310 -9.87 11.02 3.47
N ARG A 311 -9.33 12.10 4.05
CA ARG A 311 -7.89 12.18 4.39
C ARG A 311 -7.45 11.15 5.43
N HIS A 312 -8.40 10.43 6.03
CA HIS A 312 -8.17 9.41 7.04
C HIS A 312 -7.97 8.03 6.44
N SER A 313 -8.20 7.88 5.14
CA SER A 313 -7.80 6.71 4.39
C SER A 313 -6.35 6.89 3.93
N THR A 314 -5.43 6.11 4.50
CA THR A 314 -4.04 6.07 4.00
C THR A 314 -3.96 5.66 2.54
N PHE A 315 -4.96 4.93 2.04
CA PHE A 315 -5.13 4.62 0.63
C PHE A 315 -5.23 5.88 -0.24
N SER A 316 -6.12 6.82 0.13
CA SER A 316 -6.30 8.07 -0.62
C SER A 316 -5.15 9.04 -0.43
N VAL A 317 -4.52 9.05 0.76
CA VAL A 317 -3.31 9.84 1.01
C VAL A 317 -2.15 9.33 0.15
N ALA A 318 -1.99 8.02 0.02
CA ALA A 318 -1.00 7.44 -0.88
C ALA A 318 -1.30 7.84 -2.33
N ALA A 319 -2.55 7.68 -2.80
CA ALA A 319 -2.94 8.07 -4.15
C ALA A 319 -2.66 9.56 -4.45
N SER A 320 -2.98 10.47 -3.54
CA SER A 320 -2.74 11.91 -3.75
C SER A 320 -1.25 12.26 -3.79
N LEU A 321 -0.43 11.59 -2.98
CA LEU A 321 1.03 11.74 -3.00
C LEU A 321 1.66 11.15 -4.26
N ILE A 322 1.21 9.97 -4.71
CA ILE A 322 1.67 9.33 -5.96
C ILE A 322 1.39 10.26 -7.15
N GLY A 323 0.16 10.77 -7.24
CA GLY A 323 -0.28 11.62 -8.35
C GLY A 323 0.20 13.07 -8.26
N GLY A 324 0.85 13.46 -7.15
CA GLY A 324 1.19 14.87 -6.90
C GLY A 324 -0.03 15.80 -6.92
N ILE A 325 -1.22 15.29 -6.56
CA ILE A 325 -2.47 16.05 -6.66
C ILE A 325 -2.40 17.20 -5.64
N PRO A 326 -2.44 18.48 -6.06
CA PRO A 326 -2.28 19.58 -5.13
C PRO A 326 -3.47 19.69 -4.18
N ALA A 327 -3.25 20.15 -2.93
CA ALA A 327 -4.30 20.24 -1.91
C ALA A 327 -5.55 21.03 -2.36
N LYS A 328 -5.39 22.04 -3.23
CA LYS A 328 -6.51 22.81 -3.81
C LYS A 328 -7.43 21.99 -4.74
N ARG A 329 -6.95 20.85 -5.24
CA ARG A 329 -7.69 19.87 -6.05
C ARG A 329 -8.14 18.64 -5.27
N GLN A 330 -7.96 18.65 -3.95
CA GLN A 330 -8.44 17.61 -3.05
C GLN A 330 -9.65 18.12 -2.26
N ILE A 331 -10.71 17.33 -2.19
CA ILE A 331 -11.88 17.58 -1.35
C ILE A 331 -11.95 16.49 -0.28
N ASP A 332 -11.59 16.86 0.94
CA ASP A 332 -11.68 16.01 2.11
C ASP A 332 -13.07 16.09 2.76
N VAL A 333 -13.89 15.06 2.54
CA VAL A 333 -15.27 15.04 3.05
C VAL A 333 -15.39 14.84 4.57
N ASP A 334 -14.28 14.49 5.23
CA ASP A 334 -14.19 14.30 6.68
C ASP A 334 -13.39 15.39 7.39
N ARG A 335 -13.04 16.50 6.71
CA ARG A 335 -12.18 17.55 7.25
C ARG A 335 -12.61 18.09 8.61
N LEU A 336 -13.91 18.20 8.84
CA LEU A 336 -14.49 18.78 10.04
C LEU A 336 -14.97 17.74 11.05
N ASN A 337 -14.62 16.45 10.91
CA ASN A 337 -15.05 15.44 11.87
C ASN A 337 -14.17 15.48 13.14
N PRO A 338 -14.69 16.00 14.29
CA PRO A 338 -13.88 16.31 15.46
C PRO A 338 -13.26 15.06 16.11
N LYS A 339 -14.00 13.93 16.14
CA LYS A 339 -13.50 12.64 16.63
C LYS A 339 -12.24 12.18 15.88
N VAL A 340 -12.13 12.57 14.61
CA VAL A 340 -11.05 12.09 13.73
C VAL A 340 -9.84 13.02 13.73
N VAL A 341 -10.03 14.32 13.99
CA VAL A 341 -8.93 15.27 14.21
C VAL A 341 -8.14 14.91 15.47
N VAL A 342 -8.83 14.66 16.58
CA VAL A 342 -8.20 14.30 17.87
C VAL A 342 -7.40 12.99 17.75
N LYS A 343 -7.98 11.95 17.14
CA LYS A 343 -7.31 10.66 16.94
C LYS A 343 -6.00 10.78 16.16
N ARG A 344 -5.95 11.64 15.14
CA ARG A 344 -4.75 11.85 14.31
C ARG A 344 -3.61 12.51 15.08
N TRP A 345 -3.93 13.47 15.95
CA TRP A 345 -2.91 14.16 16.75
C TRP A 345 -2.19 13.18 17.68
N PHE A 346 -2.95 12.33 18.38
CA PHE A 346 -2.37 11.26 19.20
C PHE A 346 -1.56 10.24 18.39
N GLN A 347 -2.05 9.82 17.21
CA GLN A 347 -1.39 8.81 16.38
C GLN A 347 -0.11 9.28 15.67
N ALA A 348 -0.01 10.58 15.38
CA ALA A 348 1.16 11.19 14.75
C ALA A 348 2.29 11.43 15.77
N LEU A 349 1.95 11.72 17.03
CA LEU A 349 2.89 11.95 18.11
C LEU A 349 3.35 10.67 18.81
N ALA A 350 2.49 9.65 18.88
CA ALA A 350 2.83 8.33 19.41
C ALA A 350 3.83 7.59 18.51
#